data_AF-A0A157SWI2-F1
#
_entry.id   AF-A0A157SWI2-F1
#
_cell.length_a   1.000
_cell.length_b   1.000
_cell.length_c   1.000
_cell.angle_alpha   90.00
_cell.angle_beta   90.00
_cell.angle_gamma   90.00
#
_symmetry.space_group_name_H-M   'P 1'
#
loop_
_entity.id
_entity.type
_entity.pdbx_description
1 polymer ?
#
loop_
_entity_poly.entity_id
_entity_poly.type
_entity_poly.pdbx_seq_one_letter_code
_entity_poly.pdbx_strand_id
1 'polypeptide(L)'
;MEDARKPRLIVLSAGVRRIPSLDALVPDFLIQRGRPVRVRETDRVLAWGLRPSALRARHYAERRGLSVCHVEDGFLRSVKPGQGEPPLSVVLDDQGLYLDASRPSRLESLIAAPANWSSAHEARAEALMAAWRAGRVSKYNHARDWSPPDDSDFVLVADQTYGDASISCGAADTGSFTRALRAALDEHPDCTVVVKVHPDVVAGRKKGHFDLASLCRMPRVRVVANDAHPAGMLARARARYTPSRPNWVSRR
;
A
#
# COMPACT_ATOMS: atom_id res chain seq x y z
N MET A 1 -28.42 12.97 -24.67
CA MET A 1 -27.21 12.72 -23.85
C MET A 1 -26.16 12.19 -24.79
N GLU A 2 -25.24 13.05 -25.20
CA GLU A 2 -24.14 12.70 -26.10
C GLU A 2 -23.24 11.69 -25.36
N ASP A 3 -23.04 10.50 -25.93
CA ASP A 3 -22.21 9.46 -25.33
C ASP A 3 -20.77 9.98 -25.29
N ALA A 4 -20.36 10.51 -24.14
CA ALA A 4 -19.06 11.14 -23.98
C ALA A 4 -17.98 10.11 -24.30
N ARG A 5 -17.22 10.35 -25.38
CA ARG A 5 -16.17 9.45 -25.84
C ARG A 5 -15.20 9.11 -24.70
N LYS A 6 -15.06 7.83 -24.37
CA LYS A 6 -14.10 7.38 -23.35
C LYS A 6 -12.68 7.86 -23.68
N PRO A 7 -11.97 8.52 -22.75
CA PRO A 7 -10.58 8.90 -22.95
C PRO A 7 -9.69 7.68 -23.20
N ARG A 8 -8.74 7.81 -24.12
CA ARG A 8 -7.78 6.79 -24.49
C ARG A 8 -6.61 6.79 -23.51
N LEU A 9 -6.32 5.63 -22.94
CA LEU A 9 -5.25 5.44 -21.95
C LEU A 9 -4.18 4.50 -22.50
N ILE A 10 -3.00 5.02 -22.83
CA ILE A 10 -1.89 4.19 -23.32
C ILE A 10 -1.14 3.50 -22.18
N VAL A 11 -0.89 2.20 -22.36
CA VAL A 11 -0.12 1.38 -21.41
C VAL A 11 1.21 0.95 -22.02
N LEU A 12 2.30 1.51 -21.51
CA LEU A 12 3.65 1.27 -22.03
C LEU A 12 4.33 0.04 -21.42
N SER A 13 4.06 -0.24 -20.14
CA SER A 13 4.66 -1.35 -19.41
C SER A 13 4.20 -2.71 -19.95
N ALA A 14 5.13 -3.60 -20.26
CA ALA A 14 4.81 -4.97 -20.68
C ALA A 14 4.11 -5.76 -19.57
N GLY A 15 4.49 -5.54 -18.30
CA GLY A 15 3.83 -6.17 -17.15
C GLY A 15 2.37 -5.74 -17.02
N VAL A 16 2.11 -4.44 -17.08
CA VAL A 16 0.74 -3.90 -16.95
C VAL A 16 -0.14 -4.31 -18.13
N ARG A 17 0.40 -4.36 -19.36
CA ARG A 17 -0.34 -4.84 -20.54
C ARG A 17 -0.87 -6.27 -20.41
N ARG A 18 -0.25 -7.10 -19.58
CA ARG A 18 -0.63 -8.49 -19.34
C ARG A 18 -1.62 -8.68 -18.20
N ILE A 19 -2.01 -7.62 -17.48
CA ILE A 19 -3.01 -7.72 -16.40
C ILE A 19 -4.37 -8.00 -17.04
N PRO A 20 -4.98 -9.19 -16.84
CA PRO A 20 -6.22 -9.57 -17.51
C PRO A 20 -7.42 -8.75 -17.03
N SER A 21 -7.43 -8.35 -15.75
CA SER A 21 -8.51 -7.59 -15.13
C SER A 21 -8.46 -6.08 -15.43
N LEU A 22 -7.46 -5.59 -16.18
CA LEU A 22 -7.21 -4.15 -16.29
C LEU A 22 -8.40 -3.38 -16.89
N ASP A 23 -9.01 -3.86 -17.98
CA ASP A 23 -10.15 -3.18 -18.62
C ASP A 23 -11.36 -3.08 -17.69
N ALA A 24 -11.59 -4.10 -16.86
CA ALA A 24 -12.67 -4.11 -15.88
C ALA A 24 -12.40 -3.16 -14.70
N LEU A 25 -11.12 -2.91 -14.39
CA LEU A 25 -10.69 -2.08 -13.26
C LEU A 25 -10.59 -0.59 -13.58
N VAL A 26 -10.49 -0.22 -14.87
CA VAL A 26 -10.51 1.18 -15.33
C VAL A 26 -11.54 1.37 -16.45
N PRO A 27 -12.84 1.11 -16.16
CA PRO A 27 -13.89 1.03 -17.18
C PRO A 27 -14.15 2.37 -17.90
N ASP A 28 -13.73 3.48 -17.31
CA ASP A 28 -13.90 4.83 -17.86
C ASP A 28 -12.92 5.15 -19.00
N PHE A 29 -11.95 4.28 -19.28
CA PHE A 29 -10.92 4.49 -20.29
C PHE A 29 -10.98 3.45 -21.42
N LEU A 30 -10.62 3.88 -22.63
CA LEU A 30 -10.29 2.98 -23.73
C LEU A 30 -8.79 2.62 -23.64
N ILE A 31 -8.48 1.40 -23.19
CA ILE A 31 -7.08 0.98 -22.99
C ILE A 31 -6.40 0.70 -24.33
N GLN A 32 -5.29 1.40 -24.57
CA GLN A 32 -4.43 1.19 -25.73
C GLN A 32 -3.18 0.40 -25.33
N ARG A 33 -3.19 -0.91 -25.60
CA ARG A 33 -2.04 -1.80 -25.41
C ARG A 33 -1.13 -1.71 -26.64
N GLY A 34 -0.03 -0.97 -26.58
CA GLY A 34 0.80 -0.77 -27.76
C GLY A 34 2.20 -0.20 -27.52
N ARG A 35 3.04 -0.29 -28.56
CA ARG A 35 4.29 0.49 -28.62
C ARG A 35 3.93 1.93 -29.04
N PRO A 36 4.58 2.97 -28.47
CA PRO A 36 4.30 4.37 -28.78
C PRO A 36 4.22 4.72 -30.27
N VAL A 37 5.07 4.09 -31.08
CA VAL A 37 5.17 4.32 -32.54
C VAL A 37 3.89 3.96 -33.29
N ARG A 38 3.02 3.13 -32.70
CA ARG A 38 1.78 2.66 -33.32
C ARG A 38 0.51 3.35 -32.82
N VAL A 39 0.63 4.25 -31.83
CA VAL A 39 -0.52 4.96 -31.26
C VAL A 39 -0.55 6.38 -31.82
N ARG A 40 -1.50 6.65 -32.74
CA ARG A 40 -1.63 7.95 -33.42
C ARG A 40 -2.31 9.01 -32.53
N GLU A 41 -3.26 8.60 -31.71
CA GLU A 41 -4.02 9.48 -30.81
C GLU A 41 -4.19 8.82 -29.44
N THR A 42 -3.81 9.53 -28.38
CA THR A 42 -3.98 9.09 -26.99
C THR A 42 -4.21 10.30 -26.11
N ASP A 43 -5.03 10.16 -25.07
CA ASP A 43 -5.42 11.28 -24.21
C ASP A 43 -4.58 11.28 -22.92
N ARG A 44 -4.25 10.09 -22.40
CA ARG A 44 -3.52 9.91 -21.13
C ARG A 44 -2.55 8.73 -21.17
N VAL A 45 -1.57 8.76 -20.28
CA VAL A 45 -0.56 7.70 -20.10
C VAL A 45 -0.71 7.03 -18.73
N LEU A 46 -0.78 5.70 -18.69
CA LEU A 46 -0.81 4.95 -17.44
C LEU A 46 0.60 4.79 -16.86
N ALA A 47 0.79 5.25 -15.62
CA ALA A 47 2.01 5.06 -14.83
C ALA A 47 1.70 4.23 -13.57
N TRP A 48 2.13 2.96 -13.54
CA TRP A 48 1.85 2.05 -12.42
C TRP A 48 2.96 2.07 -11.36
N GLY A 49 2.61 2.55 -10.16
CA GLY A 49 3.47 2.64 -8.99
C GLY A 49 4.64 3.61 -9.19
N LEU A 50 5.72 3.38 -8.44
CA LEU A 50 6.94 4.21 -8.49
C LEU A 50 8.15 3.50 -9.13
N ARG A 51 7.90 2.42 -9.88
CA ARG A 51 8.97 1.64 -10.55
C ARG A 51 9.59 2.42 -11.73
N PRO A 52 10.79 2.04 -12.21
CA PRO A 52 11.39 2.64 -13.41
C PRO A 52 10.48 2.65 -14.64
N SER A 53 9.57 1.67 -14.78
CA SER A 53 8.54 1.68 -15.82
C SER A 53 7.57 2.85 -15.72
N ALA A 54 7.17 3.25 -14.50
CA ALA A 54 6.29 4.39 -14.27
C ALA A 54 7.02 5.71 -14.52
N LEU A 55 8.31 5.81 -14.15
CA LEU A 55 9.16 6.94 -14.50
C LEU A 55 9.24 7.13 -16.03
N ARG A 56 9.47 6.04 -16.78
CA ARG A 56 9.45 6.09 -18.25
C ARG A 56 8.10 6.50 -18.82
N ALA A 57 6.99 6.10 -18.18
CA ALA A 57 5.65 6.50 -18.59
C ALA A 57 5.40 7.99 -18.36
N ARG A 58 5.80 8.52 -17.20
CA ARG A 58 5.76 9.96 -16.90
C ARG A 58 6.59 10.77 -17.89
N HIS A 59 7.84 10.38 -18.12
CA HIS A 59 8.69 11.04 -19.09
C HIS A 59 8.16 10.97 -20.53
N TYR A 60 7.48 9.88 -20.89
CA TYR A 60 6.78 9.78 -22.16
C TYR A 60 5.61 10.78 -22.25
N ALA A 61 4.83 10.92 -21.17
CA ALA A 61 3.72 11.85 -21.10
C ALA A 61 4.19 13.31 -21.21
N GLU A 62 5.23 13.67 -20.46
CA GLU A 62 5.87 15.00 -20.50
C GLU A 62 6.30 15.39 -21.92
N ARG A 63 7.07 14.51 -22.60
CA ARG A 63 7.54 14.77 -23.98
C ARG A 63 6.42 14.89 -25.01
N ARG A 64 5.22 14.42 -24.69
CA ARG A 64 4.06 14.40 -25.58
C ARG A 64 2.96 15.37 -25.17
N GLY A 65 3.12 16.10 -24.06
CA GLY A 65 2.08 16.97 -23.51
C GLY A 65 0.82 16.22 -23.05
N LEU A 66 0.97 14.96 -22.60
CA LEU A 66 -0.16 14.12 -22.17
C LEU A 66 -0.34 14.14 -20.66
N SER A 67 -1.58 13.96 -20.19
CA SER A 67 -1.85 13.76 -18.76
C SER A 67 -1.44 12.37 -18.29
N VAL A 68 -1.06 12.23 -17.03
CA VAL A 68 -0.69 10.95 -16.40
C VAL A 68 -1.85 10.43 -15.56
N CYS A 69 -2.15 9.14 -15.71
CA CYS A 69 -2.97 8.39 -14.76
C CYS A 69 -2.04 7.54 -13.91
N HIS A 70 -1.89 7.91 -12.65
CA HIS A 70 -1.15 7.15 -11.66
C HIS A 70 -2.00 5.97 -11.20
N VAL A 71 -1.43 4.76 -11.22
CA VAL A 71 -2.13 3.55 -10.82
C VAL A 71 -1.33 2.80 -9.78
N GLU A 72 -2.00 2.25 -8.77
CA GLU A 72 -1.41 1.30 -7.84
C GLU A 72 -2.42 0.21 -7.47
N ASP A 73 -1.95 -0.90 -6.92
CA ASP A 73 -2.83 -1.90 -6.33
C ASP A 73 -3.78 -1.26 -5.29
N GLY A 74 -5.05 -1.65 -5.32
CA GLY A 74 -6.02 -1.18 -4.33
C GLY A 74 -5.75 -1.73 -2.92
N PHE A 75 -6.43 -1.15 -1.93
CA PHE A 75 -6.29 -1.54 -0.53
C PHE A 75 -6.76 -2.99 -0.26
N LEU A 76 -7.70 -3.50 -1.07
CA LEU A 76 -8.11 -4.91 -1.14
C LEU A 76 -7.68 -5.49 -2.48
N ARG A 77 -6.54 -6.14 -2.55
CA ARG A 77 -5.93 -6.49 -3.83
C ARG A 77 -6.29 -7.89 -4.30
N SER A 78 -5.99 -8.93 -3.52
CA SER A 78 -6.11 -10.32 -3.98
C SER A 78 -6.08 -11.32 -2.81
N VAL A 79 -6.18 -12.62 -3.10
CA VAL A 79 -6.05 -13.66 -2.06
C VAL A 79 -4.57 -13.85 -1.73
N LYS A 80 -3.75 -14.25 -2.70
CA LYS A 80 -2.30 -14.39 -2.55
C LYS A 80 -1.57 -13.14 -3.03
N PRO A 81 -0.37 -12.86 -2.49
CA PRO A 81 0.51 -11.80 -2.99
C PRO A 81 1.21 -12.20 -4.28
N GLY A 82 1.90 -11.21 -4.87
CA GLY A 82 2.80 -11.41 -6.01
C GLY A 82 2.15 -11.23 -7.37
N GLN A 83 2.93 -11.50 -8.42
CA GLN A 83 2.55 -11.23 -9.81
C GLN A 83 1.64 -12.31 -10.42
N GLY A 84 1.46 -13.45 -9.74
CA GLY A 84 0.65 -14.58 -10.23
C GLY A 84 -0.85 -14.40 -10.01
N GLU A 85 -1.27 -13.45 -9.17
CA GLU A 85 -2.68 -13.12 -8.98
C GLU A 85 -2.98 -11.70 -9.49
N PRO A 86 -3.97 -11.55 -10.40
CA PRO A 86 -4.40 -10.24 -10.87
C PRO A 86 -5.07 -9.46 -9.73
N PRO A 87 -4.95 -8.12 -9.71
CA PRO A 87 -5.65 -7.30 -8.73
C PRO A 87 -7.17 -7.39 -8.96
N LEU A 88 -7.91 -7.36 -7.85
CA LEU A 88 -9.36 -7.23 -7.77
C LEU A 88 -9.80 -5.77 -7.60
N SER A 89 -8.89 -4.89 -7.18
CA SER A 89 -9.09 -3.45 -7.14
C SER A 89 -7.78 -2.70 -7.41
N VAL A 90 -7.90 -1.47 -7.91
CA VAL A 90 -6.78 -0.54 -8.14
C VAL A 90 -7.14 0.84 -7.61
N VAL A 91 -6.12 1.60 -7.24
CA VAL A 91 -6.23 3.05 -7.11
C VAL A 91 -5.88 3.67 -8.45
N LEU A 92 -6.71 4.59 -8.92
CA LEU A 92 -6.47 5.44 -10.07
C LEU A 92 -6.48 6.89 -9.61
N ASP A 93 -5.39 7.61 -9.85
CA ASP A 93 -5.19 8.97 -9.37
C ASP A 93 -4.64 9.86 -10.50
N ASP A 94 -5.24 11.03 -10.70
CA ASP A 94 -4.85 11.99 -11.73
C ASP A 94 -3.95 13.12 -11.21
N GLN A 95 -3.65 13.15 -9.91
CA GLN A 95 -2.77 14.13 -9.27
C GLN A 95 -1.43 13.49 -8.84
N GLY A 96 -1.47 12.34 -8.17
CA GLY A 96 -0.28 11.69 -7.60
C GLY A 96 -0.63 10.44 -6.80
N LEU A 97 0.32 9.55 -6.53
CA LEU A 97 0.02 8.34 -5.75
C LEU A 97 -0.10 8.66 -4.25
N TYR A 98 -1.07 8.04 -3.57
CA TYR A 98 -1.28 8.16 -2.12
C TYR A 98 -0.08 7.79 -1.24
N LEU A 99 0.91 7.09 -1.80
CA LEU A 99 2.13 6.69 -1.12
C LEU A 99 3.30 7.67 -1.34
N ASP A 100 3.11 8.69 -2.19
CA ASP A 100 4.11 9.70 -2.50
C ASP A 100 3.77 11.04 -1.86
N ALA A 101 4.22 11.23 -0.63
CA ALA A 101 3.98 12.45 0.14
C ALA A 101 4.92 13.62 -0.25
N SER A 102 5.60 13.53 -1.39
CA SER A 102 6.34 14.66 -2.00
C SER A 102 5.49 15.51 -2.93
N ARG A 103 4.28 15.05 -3.27
CA ARG A 103 3.33 15.74 -4.15
C ARG A 103 1.90 15.49 -3.68
N PRO A 104 0.93 16.37 -4.03
CA PRO A 104 -0.47 16.11 -3.75
C PRO A 104 -1.00 14.87 -4.48
N SER A 105 -1.93 14.18 -3.83
CA SER A 105 -2.74 13.10 -4.38
C SER A 105 -4.23 13.45 -4.36
N ARG A 106 -5.01 12.79 -5.22
CA ARG A 106 -6.48 12.90 -5.20
C ARG A 106 -7.01 12.47 -3.85
N LEU A 107 -6.41 11.45 -3.23
CA LEU A 107 -6.81 10.98 -1.89
C LEU A 107 -6.64 12.09 -0.84
N GLU A 108 -5.51 12.79 -0.81
CA GLU A 108 -5.30 13.92 0.11
C GLU A 108 -6.32 15.03 -0.14
N SER A 109 -6.58 15.36 -1.41
CA SER A 109 -7.61 16.34 -1.78
C SER A 109 -9.01 15.93 -1.32
N LEU A 110 -9.37 14.65 -1.42
CA LEU A 110 -10.66 14.12 -0.98
C LEU A 110 -10.80 14.12 0.55
N ILE A 111 -9.71 13.87 1.27
CA ILE A 111 -9.70 13.91 2.75
C ILE A 111 -9.81 15.36 3.26
N ALA A 112 -9.13 16.30 2.61
CA ALA A 112 -9.14 17.72 2.99
C ALA A 112 -10.43 18.46 2.57
N ALA A 113 -11.21 17.88 1.65
CA ALA A 113 -12.46 18.49 1.20
C ALA A 113 -13.46 18.63 2.37
N PRO A 114 -14.25 19.72 2.41
CA PRO A 114 -15.33 19.86 3.39
C PRO A 114 -16.24 18.63 3.38
N ALA A 115 -16.61 18.14 4.56
CA ALA A 115 -17.48 16.99 4.73
C ALA A 115 -18.91 17.31 4.24
N ASN A 116 -19.13 17.25 2.92
CA ASN A 116 -20.44 17.30 2.28
C ASN A 116 -20.96 15.89 1.94
N TRP A 117 -20.54 14.90 2.74
CA TRP A 117 -20.96 13.52 2.60
C TRP A 117 -22.44 13.40 2.96
N SER A 118 -23.24 12.81 2.06
CA SER A 118 -24.62 12.46 2.39
C SER A 118 -24.66 11.34 3.45
N SER A 119 -25.76 11.23 4.18
CA SER A 119 -26.01 10.11 5.11
C SER A 119 -25.86 8.74 4.46
N ALA A 120 -26.15 8.63 3.15
CA ALA A 120 -25.93 7.41 2.38
C ALA A 120 -24.43 7.06 2.21
N HIS A 121 -23.55 8.06 2.11
CA HIS A 121 -22.10 7.85 2.07
C HIS A 121 -21.59 7.35 3.42
N GLU A 122 -22.03 7.96 4.51
CA GLU A 122 -21.66 7.56 5.87
C GLU A 122 -22.13 6.14 6.18
N ALA A 123 -23.41 5.82 5.92
CA ALA A 123 -23.96 4.48 6.10
C ALA A 123 -23.21 3.43 5.28
N ARG A 124 -22.82 3.77 4.05
CA ARG A 124 -22.02 2.87 3.20
C ARG A 124 -20.61 2.66 3.76
N ALA A 125 -19.97 3.72 4.27
CA ALA A 125 -18.64 3.62 4.87
C ALA A 125 -18.66 2.77 6.14
N GLU A 126 -19.64 2.96 7.02
CA GLU A 126 -19.83 2.15 8.24
C GLU A 126 -20.08 0.68 7.90
N ALA A 127 -20.98 0.41 6.95
CA ALA A 127 -21.25 -0.96 6.49
C ALA A 127 -19.99 -1.63 5.91
N LEU A 128 -19.18 -0.88 5.15
CA LEU A 128 -17.91 -1.37 4.61
C LEU A 128 -16.89 -1.66 5.71
N MET A 129 -16.74 -0.77 6.70
CA MET A 129 -15.85 -0.98 7.84
C MET A 129 -16.26 -2.20 8.67
N ALA A 130 -17.56 -2.37 8.91
CA ALA A 130 -18.10 -3.53 9.61
C ALA A 130 -17.83 -4.84 8.84
N ALA A 131 -18.12 -4.86 7.53
CA ALA A 131 -17.85 -6.01 6.67
C ALA A 131 -16.35 -6.33 6.59
N TRP A 132 -15.49 -5.31 6.52
CA TRP A 132 -14.04 -5.47 6.48
C TRP A 132 -13.51 -6.13 7.75
N ARG A 133 -13.98 -5.68 8.92
CA ARG A 133 -13.60 -6.23 10.23
C ARG A 133 -14.15 -7.64 10.43
N ALA A 134 -15.43 -7.86 10.11
CA ALA A 134 -16.08 -9.16 10.25
C ALA A 134 -15.46 -10.22 9.33
N GLY A 135 -15.20 -9.86 8.07
CA GLY A 135 -14.51 -10.72 7.11
C GLY A 135 -12.99 -10.84 7.35
N ARG A 136 -12.45 -10.06 8.30
CA ARG A 136 -11.01 -10.00 8.63
C ARG A 136 -10.15 -9.81 7.37
N VAL A 137 -10.59 -9.00 6.41
CA VAL A 137 -9.88 -8.87 5.13
C VAL A 137 -8.69 -7.89 5.25
N SER A 138 -7.73 -8.05 4.35
CA SER A 138 -6.54 -7.21 4.21
C SER A 138 -6.17 -7.07 2.74
N LYS A 139 -5.03 -6.45 2.42
CA LYS A 139 -4.52 -6.34 1.05
C LYS A 139 -4.32 -7.71 0.39
N TYR A 140 -3.83 -8.68 1.18
CA TYR A 140 -3.66 -10.08 0.80
C TYR A 140 -4.26 -10.97 1.90
N ASN A 141 -4.93 -12.04 1.51
CA ASN A 141 -5.86 -12.79 2.37
C ASN A 141 -5.57 -14.31 2.43
N HIS A 142 -4.38 -14.74 1.97
CA HIS A 142 -4.00 -16.17 1.94
C HIS A 142 -3.46 -16.72 3.27
N ALA A 143 -2.93 -15.84 4.13
CA ALA A 143 -2.26 -16.24 5.35
C ALA A 143 -3.28 -16.68 6.41
N ARG A 144 -2.87 -17.57 7.32
CA ARG A 144 -3.65 -17.86 8.53
C ARG A 144 -3.40 -16.80 9.58
N ASP A 145 -4.37 -16.59 10.46
CA ASP A 145 -4.19 -15.71 11.60
C ASP A 145 -3.07 -16.20 12.51
N TRP A 146 -2.30 -15.24 13.01
CA TRP A 146 -1.34 -15.48 14.07
C TRP A 146 -1.99 -15.24 15.42
N SER A 147 -1.76 -16.18 16.32
CA SER A 147 -2.02 -16.02 17.75
C SER A 147 -0.70 -16.13 18.50
N PRO A 148 -0.45 -15.24 19.48
CA PRO A 148 0.64 -15.48 20.42
C PRO A 148 0.45 -16.83 21.13
N PRO A 149 1.53 -17.54 21.48
CA PRO A 149 1.48 -18.78 22.27
C PRO A 149 0.80 -18.62 23.64
N ASP A 150 0.77 -17.40 24.15
CA ASP A 150 0.33 -16.97 25.47
C ASP A 150 -0.68 -15.82 25.34
N ASP A 151 -1.50 -15.62 26.37
CA ASP A 151 -2.39 -14.45 26.48
C ASP A 151 -1.64 -13.18 26.92
N SER A 152 -0.34 -13.09 26.61
CA SER A 152 0.49 -11.95 26.96
C SER A 152 0.04 -10.70 26.19
N ASP A 153 -0.04 -9.58 26.90
CA ASP A 153 -0.23 -8.28 26.28
C ASP A 153 0.95 -7.95 25.37
N PHE A 154 0.63 -7.52 24.15
CA PHE A 154 1.66 -7.18 23.17
C PHE A 154 1.34 -5.90 22.40
N VAL A 155 2.41 -5.27 21.93
CA VAL A 155 2.37 -4.18 20.95
C VAL A 155 3.04 -4.64 19.66
N LEU A 156 2.55 -4.15 18.53
CA LEU A 156 2.99 -4.57 17.21
C LEU A 156 3.92 -3.51 16.60
N VAL A 157 5.09 -3.93 16.12
CA VAL A 157 5.95 -3.15 15.25
C VAL A 157 5.96 -3.81 13.87
N ALA A 158 5.50 -3.09 12.86
CA ALA A 158 5.47 -3.59 11.49
C ALA A 158 6.81 -3.30 10.77
N ASP A 159 7.47 -4.34 10.26
CA ASP A 159 8.61 -4.20 9.35
C ASP A 159 8.12 -4.00 7.90
N GLN A 160 9.01 -3.52 7.05
CA GLN A 160 8.78 -3.34 5.61
C GLN A 160 10.00 -3.85 4.83
N THR A 161 9.88 -3.91 3.50
CA THR A 161 11.00 -4.34 2.66
C THR A 161 11.96 -3.18 2.43
N TYR A 162 13.25 -3.43 2.55
CA TYR A 162 14.29 -2.47 2.22
C TYR A 162 14.14 -1.98 0.78
N GLY A 163 14.21 -0.66 0.60
CA GLY A 163 14.02 -0.01 -0.71
C GLY A 163 12.56 0.05 -1.18
N ASP A 164 11.58 -0.20 -0.30
CA ASP A 164 10.18 0.09 -0.62
C ASP A 164 10.02 1.59 -0.88
N ALA A 165 9.43 1.93 -2.03
CA ALA A 165 9.27 3.31 -2.45
C ALA A 165 8.35 4.11 -1.52
N SER A 166 7.44 3.44 -0.81
CA SER A 166 6.59 4.10 0.21
C SER A 166 7.38 4.60 1.42
N ILE A 167 8.58 4.06 1.69
CA ILE A 167 9.44 4.52 2.79
C ILE A 167 10.02 5.89 2.43
N SER A 168 10.77 5.94 1.33
CA SER A 168 11.42 7.18 0.89
C SER A 168 10.41 8.25 0.49
N CYS A 169 9.34 7.88 -0.20
CA CYS A 169 8.30 8.82 -0.61
C CYS A 169 7.34 9.19 0.53
N GLY A 170 7.21 8.37 1.56
CA GLY A 170 6.58 8.72 2.84
C GLY A 170 7.44 9.61 3.73
N ALA A 171 8.68 9.91 3.32
CA ALA A 171 9.75 10.58 4.08
C ALA A 171 10.12 9.89 5.40
N ALA A 172 10.02 8.56 5.44
CA ALA A 172 10.67 7.73 6.44
C ALA A 172 12.08 7.34 5.98
N ASP A 173 12.96 7.02 6.92
CA ASP A 173 14.31 6.54 6.66
C ASP A 173 14.59 5.23 7.41
N THR A 174 15.78 4.66 7.23
CA THR A 174 16.19 3.46 7.98
C THR A 174 16.13 3.67 9.49
N GLY A 175 16.41 4.89 9.97
CA GLY A 175 16.28 5.26 11.38
C GLY A 175 14.84 5.26 11.88
N SER A 176 13.83 5.43 11.02
CA SER A 176 12.41 5.40 11.39
C SER A 176 11.99 4.06 11.97
N PHE A 177 12.56 2.95 11.48
CA PHE A 177 12.29 1.61 11.99
C PHE A 177 12.85 1.42 13.40
N THR A 178 14.09 1.86 13.62
CA THR A 178 14.71 1.84 14.96
C THR A 178 13.95 2.74 15.93
N ARG A 179 13.49 3.93 15.51
CA ARG A 179 12.67 4.83 16.32
C ARG A 179 11.33 4.18 16.69
N ALA A 180 10.63 3.57 15.75
CA ALA A 180 9.37 2.87 16.00
C ALA A 180 9.54 1.72 17.01
N LEU A 181 10.62 0.94 16.88
CA LEU A 181 10.93 -0.13 17.84
C LEU A 181 11.25 0.42 19.24
N ARG A 182 12.04 1.49 19.33
CA ARG A 182 12.36 2.14 20.62
C ARG A 182 11.10 2.71 21.27
N ALA A 183 10.28 3.44 20.53
CA ALA A 183 9.01 3.99 21.03
C ALA A 183 8.11 2.86 21.58
N ALA A 184 7.99 1.74 20.87
CA ALA A 184 7.23 0.59 21.36
C ALA A 184 7.78 0.00 22.67
N LEU A 185 9.10 -0.03 22.85
CA LEU A 185 9.75 -0.54 24.07
C LEU A 185 9.60 0.41 25.25
N ASP A 186 9.69 1.72 25.00
CA ASP A 186 9.67 2.81 25.99
C ASP A 186 8.25 3.14 26.45
N GLU A 187 7.27 3.21 25.53
CA GLU A 187 5.89 3.60 25.83
C GLU A 187 5.07 2.46 26.45
N HIS A 188 5.49 1.21 26.26
CA HIS A 188 4.82 0.01 26.77
C HIS A 188 5.80 -0.92 27.49
N PRO A 189 6.37 -0.53 28.64
CA PRO A 189 7.41 -1.30 29.34
C PRO A 189 6.96 -2.66 29.88
N ASP A 190 5.65 -2.85 30.02
CA ASP A 190 4.97 -4.05 30.52
C ASP A 190 4.58 -5.05 29.42
N CYS A 191 4.62 -4.65 28.14
CA CYS A 191 4.19 -5.50 27.04
C CYS A 191 5.35 -6.22 26.33
N THR A 192 5.03 -7.34 25.69
CA THR A 192 5.90 -7.93 24.65
C THR A 192 5.84 -7.08 23.39
N VAL A 193 6.99 -6.80 22.78
CA VAL A 193 7.06 -6.11 21.49
C VAL A 193 7.15 -7.15 20.38
N VAL A 194 6.07 -7.31 19.62
CA VAL A 194 6.01 -8.23 18.48
C VAL A 194 6.47 -7.49 17.24
N VAL A 195 7.61 -7.90 16.67
CA VAL A 195 8.10 -7.38 15.39
C VAL A 195 7.62 -8.30 14.27
N LYS A 196 6.67 -7.84 13.47
CA LYS A 196 6.16 -8.59 12.31
C LYS A 196 7.05 -8.33 11.10
N VAL A 197 7.80 -9.36 10.69
CA VAL A 197 8.67 -9.30 9.51
C VAL A 197 7.83 -9.37 8.24
N HIS A 198 8.22 -8.60 7.22
CA HIS A 198 7.53 -8.60 5.94
C HIS A 198 7.68 -9.98 5.24
N PRO A 199 6.60 -10.55 4.64
CA PRO A 199 6.64 -11.88 4.01
C PRO A 199 7.73 -12.08 2.95
N ASP A 200 8.04 -11.05 2.15
CA ASP A 200 9.14 -11.11 1.18
C ASP A 200 10.54 -11.24 1.81
N VAL A 201 10.72 -10.76 3.05
CA VAL A 201 11.98 -10.90 3.79
C VAL A 201 12.11 -12.31 4.36
N VAL A 202 11.01 -12.83 4.93
CA VAL A 202 10.90 -14.22 5.37
C VAL A 202 11.26 -15.20 4.25
N ALA A 203 10.74 -14.94 3.04
CA ALA A 203 10.99 -15.79 1.88
C ALA A 203 12.36 -15.57 1.21
N GLY A 204 13.25 -14.75 1.80
CA GLY A 204 14.59 -14.48 1.26
C GLY A 204 14.60 -13.67 -0.05
N ARG A 205 13.46 -13.14 -0.50
CA ARG A 205 13.35 -12.38 -1.76
C ARG A 205 13.83 -10.95 -1.62
N LYS A 206 13.78 -10.40 -0.40
CA LYS A 206 14.18 -9.02 -0.09
C LYS A 206 14.86 -8.95 1.28
N LYS A 207 15.56 -7.84 1.53
CA LYS A 207 16.12 -7.50 2.84
C LYS A 207 15.11 -6.69 3.67
N GLY A 208 15.08 -6.87 5.00
CA GLY A 208 14.30 -6.05 5.94
C GLY A 208 15.13 -4.90 6.53
N HIS A 209 14.54 -4.14 7.46
CA HIS A 209 15.24 -3.04 8.13
C HIS A 209 15.92 -3.42 9.46
N PHE A 210 15.55 -4.57 10.01
CA PHE A 210 16.10 -5.05 11.28
C PHE A 210 17.15 -6.15 11.07
N ASP A 211 18.15 -6.17 11.96
CA ASP A 211 18.96 -7.37 12.17
C ASP A 211 18.18 -8.34 13.08
N LEU A 212 17.62 -9.38 12.48
CA LEU A 212 16.78 -10.36 13.18
C LEU A 212 17.54 -11.07 14.30
N ALA A 213 18.85 -11.31 14.14
CA ALA A 213 19.66 -11.97 15.17
C ALA A 213 19.84 -11.09 16.42
N SER A 214 19.92 -9.77 16.22
CA SER A 214 19.93 -8.81 17.33
C SER A 214 18.56 -8.69 17.98
N LEU A 215 17.47 -8.65 17.20
CA LEU A 215 16.11 -8.61 17.76
C LEU A 215 15.80 -9.82 18.64
N CYS A 216 16.15 -11.03 18.19
CA CYS A 216 15.90 -12.26 18.95
C CYS A 216 16.66 -12.33 20.29
N ARG A 217 17.71 -11.52 20.47
CA ARG A 217 18.46 -11.43 21.74
C ARG A 217 17.87 -10.43 22.73
N MET A 218 16.89 -9.63 22.32
CA MET A 218 16.25 -8.64 23.19
C MET A 218 15.18 -9.33 24.06
N PRO A 219 15.22 -9.21 25.40
CA PRO A 219 14.37 -10.00 26.30
C PRO A 219 12.85 -9.86 26.08
N ARG A 220 12.41 -8.72 25.54
CA ARG A 220 10.99 -8.37 25.36
C ARG A 220 10.55 -8.34 23.90
N VAL A 221 11.42 -8.72 22.96
CA VAL A 221 11.11 -8.68 21.53
C VAL A 221 10.84 -10.07 21.02
N ARG A 222 9.67 -10.25 20.39
CA ARG A 222 9.29 -11.49 19.71
C ARG A 222 9.21 -11.24 18.20
N VAL A 223 10.07 -11.91 17.44
CA VAL A 223 10.08 -11.79 15.98
C VAL A 223 9.08 -12.77 15.36
N VAL A 224 8.11 -12.24 14.62
CA VAL A 224 7.15 -13.04 13.83
C VAL A 224 7.62 -13.03 12.38
N ALA A 225 8.40 -14.04 12.03
CA ALA A 225 8.99 -14.25 10.72
C ALA A 225 8.30 -15.37 9.92
N ASN A 226 7.02 -15.63 10.17
CA ASN A 226 6.19 -16.47 9.32
C ASN A 226 5.17 -15.62 8.56
N ASP A 227 4.55 -16.23 7.55
CA ASP A 227 3.40 -15.63 6.91
C ASP A 227 2.19 -15.72 7.85
N ALA A 228 1.68 -14.56 8.23
CA ALA A 228 0.68 -14.40 9.27
C ALA A 228 -0.27 -13.29 8.88
N HIS A 229 -1.56 -13.60 8.95
CA HIS A 229 -2.61 -12.68 8.56
C HIS A 229 -2.67 -11.50 9.54
N PRO A 230 -2.62 -10.25 9.05
CA PRO A 230 -2.46 -9.10 9.93
C PRO A 230 -3.71 -8.80 10.76
N ALA A 231 -4.91 -9.19 10.30
CA ALA A 231 -6.16 -8.83 10.96
C ALA A 231 -6.20 -9.27 12.43
N GLY A 232 -5.77 -10.49 12.74
CA GLY A 232 -5.73 -10.99 14.12
C GLY A 232 -4.73 -10.28 15.01
N MET A 233 -3.55 -10.01 14.45
CA MET A 233 -2.50 -9.28 15.15
C MET A 233 -2.97 -7.85 15.48
N LEU A 234 -3.55 -7.17 14.48
CA LEU A 234 -4.06 -5.82 14.64
C LEU A 234 -5.18 -5.78 15.68
N ALA A 235 -6.15 -6.68 15.62
CA ALA A 235 -7.27 -6.70 16.55
C ALA A 235 -6.85 -6.89 18.02
N ARG A 236 -5.81 -7.71 18.29
CA ARG A 236 -5.33 -8.00 19.65
C ARG A 236 -4.24 -7.06 20.16
N ALA A 237 -3.48 -6.41 19.27
CA ALA A 237 -2.37 -5.55 19.68
C ALA A 237 -2.89 -4.33 20.46
N ARG A 238 -2.30 -4.08 21.64
CA ARG A 238 -2.60 -2.92 22.48
C ARG A 238 -2.25 -1.60 21.80
N ALA A 239 -1.15 -1.60 21.06
CA ALA A 239 -0.70 -0.48 20.22
C ALA A 239 0.00 -1.00 18.97
N ARG A 240 0.08 -0.15 17.92
CA ARG A 240 0.69 -0.49 16.64
C ARG A 240 1.64 0.63 16.22
N TYR A 241 2.85 0.24 15.85
CA TYR A 241 3.92 1.12 15.43
C TYR A 241 4.31 0.78 14.00
N THR A 242 4.31 1.82 13.16
CA THR A 242 4.81 1.77 11.79
C THR A 242 5.91 2.81 11.64
N PRO A 243 6.86 2.61 10.71
CA PRO A 243 7.87 3.61 10.40
C PRO A 243 7.17 4.88 9.91
N SER A 244 7.46 6.01 10.55
CA SER A 244 6.94 7.32 10.19
C SER A 244 8.07 8.32 9.96
N ARG A 245 7.74 9.53 9.50
CA ARG A 245 8.72 10.61 9.30
C ARG A 245 9.49 10.89 10.60
N PRO A 246 10.78 11.26 10.53
CA PRO A 246 11.49 11.81 11.68
C PRO A 246 10.68 12.96 12.30
N ASN A 247 10.55 12.98 13.63
CA ASN A 247 9.82 14.00 14.40
C ASN A 247 8.28 14.01 14.28
N TRP A 248 7.67 12.92 13.82
CA TRP A 248 6.21 12.78 13.93
C TRP A 248 5.81 12.53 15.38
N VAL A 249 5.31 13.56 16.06
CA VAL A 249 4.71 13.44 17.39
C VAL A 249 3.28 12.98 17.21
N SER A 250 2.97 11.76 17.67
CA SER A 250 1.58 11.32 17.85
C SER A 250 0.90 12.33 18.77
N ARG A 251 0.00 13.15 18.22
CA ARG A 251 -0.98 13.86 19.03
C ARG A 251 -2.04 12.82 19.40
N ARG A 252 -2.13 12.56 20.70
CA ARG A 252 -3.11 11.65 21.32
C ARG A 252 -4.53 12.07 20.99
#